data_AF-A0A1B0DP05-F1
#
_entry.id   AF-A0A1B0DP05-F1
#
_cell.length_a   1.000
_cell.length_b   1.000
_cell.length_c   1.000
_cell.angle_alpha   90.00
_cell.angle_beta   90.00
_cell.angle_gamma   90.00
#
_symmetry.space_group_name_H-M   'P 1'
#
loop_
_entity.id
_entity.type
_entity.pdbx_description
1 polymer ?
#
loop_
_entity_poly.entity_id
_entity_poly.type
_entity_poly.pdbx_seq_one_letter_code
_entity_poly.pdbx_strand_id
1 'polypeptide(L)'
;MFADLMGSRFVMSNAVELIFDHSINESNFRYMGARLCQLLDSLSLQQSNVFRTMLCLKMNHHKMEMERFMLNEQHIVRGTTLFLAELYIQMQNDGARIGEIGECIVSSMALLLNKQGPENVKCVCQSLKLETSVDVSTGRLIRSVLDLKANRWGRTAPIAVAPIQEVNHYDCNDSPVFYGPDGQVLTEEEKL
;
A
#
# COMPACT_ATOMS: atom_id res chain seq x y z
N MET A 1 -7.16 3.07 39.15
CA MET A 1 -5.83 2.43 38.98
C MET A 1 -5.53 2.11 37.52
N PHE A 2 -6.23 1.19 36.83
CA PHE A 2 -5.96 0.89 35.42
C PHE A 2 -6.29 2.05 34.45
N ALA A 3 -7.41 2.75 34.66
CA ALA A 3 -7.76 3.94 33.86
C ALA A 3 -6.73 5.08 34.02
N ASP A 4 -6.23 5.29 35.25
CA ASP A 4 -5.19 6.30 35.53
C ASP A 4 -3.86 5.97 34.83
N LEU A 5 -3.54 4.67 34.72
CA LEU A 5 -2.36 4.19 34.01
C LEU A 5 -2.49 4.39 32.49
N MET A 6 -3.67 4.16 31.93
CA MET A 6 -3.97 4.40 30.50
C MET A 6 -3.96 5.89 30.13
N GLY A 7 -4.24 6.78 31.07
CA GLY A 7 -4.10 8.22 30.90
C GLY A 7 -2.65 8.74 30.99
N SER A 8 -1.72 7.91 31.49
CA SER A 8 -0.31 8.30 31.63
C SER A 8 0.42 8.24 30.30
N ARG A 9 0.83 9.41 29.78
CA ARG A 9 1.63 9.51 28.54
C ARG A 9 2.91 8.69 28.61
N PHE A 10 3.59 8.68 29.76
CA PHE A 10 4.84 7.95 29.92
C PHE A 10 4.64 6.44 29.77
N VAL A 11 3.62 5.89 30.43
CA VAL A 11 3.35 4.45 30.37
C VAL A 11 2.89 4.05 28.96
N MET A 12 2.03 4.83 28.33
CA MET A 12 1.60 4.57 26.96
C MET A 12 2.72 4.71 25.94
N SER A 13 3.59 5.71 26.10
CA SER A 13 4.76 5.85 25.22
C SER A 13 5.67 4.63 25.31
N ASN A 14 5.97 4.15 26.52
CA ASN A 14 6.79 2.94 26.70
C ASN A 14 6.10 1.69 26.15
N ALA A 15 4.78 1.57 26.34
CA ALA A 15 4.02 0.45 25.80
C ALA A 15 4.04 0.44 24.27
N VAL A 16 3.80 1.59 23.63
CA VAL A 16 3.89 1.75 22.17
C VAL A 16 5.29 1.42 21.68
N GLU A 17 6.33 1.94 22.32
CA GLU A 17 7.73 1.68 21.97
C GLU A 17 8.03 0.17 21.93
N LEU A 18 7.71 -0.53 23.03
CA LEU A 18 7.96 -1.97 23.16
C LEU A 18 7.17 -2.78 22.13
N ILE A 19 5.89 -2.44 21.91
CA ILE A 19 5.05 -3.13 20.92
C ILE A 19 5.63 -2.93 19.53
N PHE A 20 6.01 -1.70 19.17
CA PHE A 20 6.54 -1.38 17.84
C PHE A 20 7.85 -2.14 17.59
N ASP A 21 8.79 -2.07 18.53
CA ASP A 21 10.11 -2.68 18.38
C ASP A 21 10.00 -4.21 18.27
N HIS A 22 9.20 -4.87 19.11
CA HIS A 22 9.02 -6.32 19.02
C HIS A 22 8.26 -6.71 17.75
N SER A 23 7.29 -5.92 17.31
CA SER A 23 6.51 -6.24 16.10
C SER A 23 7.31 -6.10 14.80
N ILE A 24 8.28 -5.18 14.77
CA ILE A 24 9.23 -5.04 13.67
C ILE A 24 10.18 -6.23 13.64
N ASN A 25 10.81 -6.53 14.78
CA ASN A 25 11.92 -7.48 14.86
C ASN A 25 11.47 -8.94 14.90
N GLU A 26 10.30 -9.24 15.45
CA GLU A 26 9.83 -10.60 15.68
C GLU A 26 8.57 -10.90 14.84
N SER A 27 8.73 -11.73 13.81
CA SER A 27 7.59 -12.16 12.98
C SER A 27 6.49 -12.85 13.78
N ASN A 28 6.86 -13.59 14.83
CA ASN A 28 5.92 -14.32 15.69
C ASN A 28 5.09 -13.36 16.57
N PHE A 29 5.66 -12.23 16.97
CA PHE A 29 4.98 -11.25 17.80
C PHE A 29 4.14 -10.27 16.97
N ARG A 30 4.51 -10.02 15.71
CA ARG A 30 3.87 -9.00 14.86
C ARG A 30 2.33 -9.02 14.86
N TYR A 31 1.73 -10.19 14.68
CA TYR A 31 0.27 -10.35 14.75
C TYR A 31 -0.27 -9.99 16.13
N MET A 32 0.39 -10.46 17.19
CA MET A 32 0.02 -10.14 18.57
C MET A 32 0.16 -8.65 18.86
N GLY A 33 1.22 -8.01 18.38
CA GLY A 33 1.43 -6.56 18.50
C GLY A 33 0.27 -5.77 17.87
N ALA A 34 -0.15 -6.14 16.67
CA ALA A 34 -1.31 -5.51 16.01
C ALA A 34 -2.61 -5.71 16.81
N ARG A 35 -2.83 -6.91 17.38
CA ARG A 35 -3.96 -7.18 18.26
C ARG A 35 -3.92 -6.40 19.57
N LEU A 36 -2.74 -6.23 20.15
CA LEU A 36 -2.54 -5.39 21.34
C LEU A 36 -2.86 -3.93 21.03
N CYS A 37 -2.43 -3.42 19.87
CA CYS A 37 -2.80 -2.07 19.43
C CYS A 37 -4.32 -1.92 19.29
N GLN A 38 -5.00 -2.90 18.66
CA GLN A 38 -6.47 -2.91 18.55
C GLN A 38 -7.14 -2.91 19.93
N LEU A 39 -6.64 -3.74 20.86
CA LEU A 39 -7.18 -3.81 22.22
C LEU A 39 -6.98 -2.48 22.96
N LEU A 40 -5.76 -1.93 22.98
CA LEU A 40 -5.45 -0.65 23.62
C LEU A 40 -6.27 0.49 23.02
N ASP A 41 -6.55 0.45 21.72
CA ASP A 41 -7.43 1.38 21.05
C ASP A 41 -8.89 1.26 21.53
N SER A 42 -9.39 0.03 21.65
CA SER A 42 -10.76 -0.26 22.10
C SER A 42 -11.02 0.06 23.57
N LEU A 43 -9.98 -0.04 24.40
CA LEU A 43 -10.05 0.25 25.84
C LEU A 43 -10.09 1.74 26.15
N SER A 44 -9.77 2.62 25.20
CA SER A 44 -9.88 4.05 25.41
C SER A 44 -11.34 4.50 25.36
N LEU A 45 -11.94 4.65 26.54
CA LEU A 45 -13.32 5.13 26.70
C LEU A 45 -13.45 6.66 26.45
N GLN A 46 -12.34 7.38 26.24
CA GLN A 46 -12.31 8.83 26.06
C GLN A 46 -11.96 9.25 24.62
N GLN A 47 -12.58 10.36 24.19
CA GLN A 47 -12.47 10.97 22.86
C GLN A 47 -11.01 11.37 22.51
N SER A 48 -10.16 11.57 23.52
CA SER A 48 -8.72 11.81 23.43
C SER A 48 -7.97 10.54 23.87
N ASN A 49 -7.68 9.64 22.93
CA ASN A 49 -6.92 8.43 23.25
C ASN A 49 -5.41 8.74 23.25
N VAL A 50 -4.80 8.77 24.43
CA VAL A 50 -3.35 8.93 24.62
C VAL A 50 -2.57 7.88 23.82
N PHE A 51 -3.05 6.64 23.77
CA PHE A 51 -2.45 5.58 22.97
C PHE A 51 -2.44 5.95 21.47
N ARG A 52 -3.55 6.46 20.91
CA ARG A 52 -3.60 6.92 19.51
C ARG A 52 -2.56 7.99 19.24
N THR A 53 -2.45 8.99 20.12
CA THR A 53 -1.45 10.05 19.97
C THR A 53 -0.03 9.47 19.97
N MET A 54 0.28 8.56 20.90
CA MET A 54 1.62 7.97 20.99
C MET A 54 1.93 7.08 19.78
N LEU A 55 0.95 6.31 19.31
CA LEU A 55 1.08 5.47 18.11
C LEU A 55 1.35 6.32 16.87
N CYS A 56 0.57 7.38 16.64
CA CYS A 56 0.80 8.31 15.54
C CYS A 56 2.20 8.95 15.61
N LEU A 57 2.65 9.37 16.80
CA LEU A 57 4.00 9.94 16.97
C LEU A 57 5.09 8.92 16.61
N LYS A 58 5.00 7.68 17.10
CA LYS A 58 5.97 6.61 16.79
C LYS A 58 5.97 6.27 15.30
N MET A 59 4.80 6.19 14.66
CA MET A 59 4.68 5.96 13.23
C MET A 59 5.30 7.09 12.40
N ASN A 60 5.01 8.35 12.75
CA ASN A 60 5.58 9.50 12.05
C ASN A 60 7.10 9.56 12.20
N HIS A 61 7.63 9.23 13.37
CA HIS A 61 9.08 9.10 13.58
C HIS A 61 9.68 8.05 12.63
N HIS A 62 9.10 6.85 12.56
CA HIS A 62 9.56 5.82 11.61
C HIS A 62 9.47 6.28 10.16
N LYS A 63 8.36 6.94 9.77
CA LYS A 63 8.16 7.50 8.42
C LYS A 63 9.28 8.47 8.02
N MET A 64 9.69 9.36 8.94
CA MET A 64 10.78 10.31 8.71
C MET A 64 12.15 9.64 8.60
N GLU A 65 12.41 8.60 9.39
CA GLU A 65 13.70 7.90 9.40
C GLU A 65 13.81 6.79 8.34
N MET A 66 12.74 6.49 7.57
CA MET A 66 12.72 5.39 6.60
C MET A 66 13.86 5.44 5.59
N GLU A 67 14.18 6.61 5.05
CA GLU A 67 15.28 6.76 4.08
C GLU A 67 16.63 6.42 4.71
N ARG A 68 16.86 6.85 5.96
CA ARG A 68 18.06 6.53 6.73
C ARG A 68 18.17 5.03 7.00
N PHE A 69 17.07 4.40 7.43
CA PHE A 69 17.04 2.95 7.64
C PHE A 69 17.24 2.19 6.33
N MET A 70 16.76 2.69 5.19
CA MET A 70 16.99 2.05 3.89
C MET A 70 18.49 2.01 3.52
N LEU A 71 19.32 2.93 4.00
CA LEU A 71 20.76 2.91 3.73
C LEU A 71 21.45 1.74 4.43
N ASN A 72 21.27 1.61 5.75
CA ASN A 72 22.08 0.72 6.59
C ASN A 72 21.29 -0.47 7.18
N GLU A 73 19.98 -0.32 7.39
CA GLU A 73 19.16 -1.21 8.20
C GLU A 73 17.82 -1.53 7.53
N GLN A 74 17.88 -1.99 6.27
CA GLN A 74 16.68 -2.31 5.46
C GLN A 74 15.72 -3.30 6.13
N HIS A 75 16.19 -4.10 7.09
CA HIS A 75 15.33 -4.99 7.87
C HIS A 75 14.31 -4.23 8.74
N ILE A 76 14.66 -3.04 9.24
CA ILE A 76 13.75 -2.18 10.01
C ILE A 76 12.62 -1.69 9.11
N VAL A 77 12.93 -1.25 7.90
CA VAL A 77 11.90 -0.81 6.93
C VAL A 77 10.98 -1.96 6.54
N ARG A 78 11.54 -3.15 6.27
CA ARG A 78 10.75 -4.35 5.98
C ARG A 78 9.85 -4.75 7.16
N GLY A 79 10.39 -4.81 8.37
CA GLY A 79 9.63 -5.14 9.57
C GLY A 79 8.53 -4.12 9.86
N THR A 80 8.84 -2.82 9.69
CA THR A 80 7.85 -1.73 9.81
C THR A 80 6.74 -1.88 8.78
N THR A 81 7.07 -2.10 7.50
CA THR A 81 6.09 -2.29 6.42
C THR A 81 5.12 -3.43 6.76
N LEU A 82 5.65 -4.59 7.16
CA LEU A 82 4.84 -5.76 7.47
C LEU A 82 4.00 -5.57 8.73
N PHE A 83 4.55 -4.91 9.75
CA PHE A 83 3.79 -4.61 10.96
C PHE A 83 2.65 -3.64 10.68
N LEU A 84 2.90 -2.57 9.91
CA LEU A 84 1.86 -1.62 9.55
C LEU A 84 0.77 -2.27 8.70
N ALA A 85 1.10 -3.17 7.78
CA ALA A 85 0.12 -3.94 7.02
C ALA A 85 -0.77 -4.81 7.94
N GLU A 86 -0.19 -5.47 8.93
CA GLU A 86 -0.95 -6.23 9.93
C GLU A 86 -1.84 -5.32 10.79
N LEU A 87 -1.30 -4.18 11.24
CA LEU A 87 -2.02 -3.18 12.01
C LEU A 87 -3.19 -2.59 11.22
N TYR A 88 -2.99 -2.32 9.93
CA TYR A 88 -4.02 -1.82 9.01
C TYR A 88 -5.22 -2.77 8.97
N ILE A 89 -4.98 -4.07 8.86
CA ILE A 89 -6.03 -5.10 8.88
C ILE A 89 -6.78 -5.14 10.20
N GLN A 90 -6.08 -5.00 11.33
CA GLN A 90 -6.73 -5.05 12.65
C GLN A 90 -7.54 -3.78 12.98
N MET A 91 -7.20 -2.63 12.39
CA MET A 91 -7.79 -1.31 12.74
C MET A 91 -8.91 -0.85 11.79
N GLN A 92 -9.46 -1.74 10.95
CA GLN A 92 -10.41 -1.43 9.85
C GLN A 92 -11.73 -0.74 10.25
N ASN A 93 -12.04 -0.59 11.53
CA ASN A 93 -13.28 0.05 11.98
C ASN A 93 -13.20 1.59 12.04
N ASP A 94 -12.07 2.20 11.66
CA ASP A 94 -11.84 3.65 11.83
C ASP A 94 -11.27 4.34 10.58
N GLY A 95 -12.17 4.80 9.70
CA GLY A 95 -11.87 5.24 8.33
C GLY A 95 -10.76 6.30 8.16
N ALA A 96 -10.64 7.27 9.06
CA ALA A 96 -9.64 8.34 8.94
C ALA A 96 -8.20 7.84 9.24
N ARG A 97 -8.04 6.91 10.17
CA ARG A 97 -6.72 6.40 10.62
C ARG A 97 -6.13 5.34 9.70
N ILE A 98 -7.01 4.62 9.03
CA ILE A 98 -6.66 3.72 7.94
C ILE A 98 -5.90 4.47 6.84
N GLY A 99 -6.24 5.75 6.59
CA GLY A 99 -5.56 6.60 5.62
C GLY A 99 -4.06 6.77 5.93
N GLU A 100 -3.72 7.23 7.14
CA GLU A 100 -2.32 7.49 7.53
C GLU A 100 -1.46 6.21 7.53
N ILE A 101 -2.01 5.10 8.03
CA ILE A 101 -1.32 3.79 8.02
C ILE A 101 -1.10 3.35 6.57
N GLY A 102 -2.15 3.43 5.73
CA GLY A 102 -2.09 3.05 4.31
C GLY A 102 -1.05 3.86 3.53
N GLU A 103 -1.02 5.18 3.70
CA GLU A 103 -0.01 6.04 3.07
C GLU A 103 1.42 5.64 3.46
N CYS A 104 1.64 5.34 4.74
CA CYS A 104 2.95 4.92 5.24
C CYS A 104 3.36 3.57 4.62
N ILE A 105 2.43 2.63 4.48
CA ILE A 105 2.69 1.34 3.82
C ILE A 105 3.08 1.56 2.36
N VAL A 106 2.29 2.32 1.59
CA VAL A 106 2.58 2.57 0.17
C VAL A 106 3.95 3.26 0.00
N SER A 107 4.24 4.27 0.83
CA SER A 107 5.53 4.96 0.82
C SER A 107 6.70 4.02 1.11
N SER A 108 6.56 3.17 2.13
CA SER A 108 7.58 2.17 2.49
C SER A 108 7.80 1.10 1.41
N MET A 109 6.72 0.63 0.76
CA MET A 109 6.82 -0.30 -0.38
C MET A 109 7.56 0.34 -1.55
N ALA A 110 7.28 1.61 -1.87
CA ALA A 110 7.98 2.33 -2.92
C ALA A 110 9.48 2.44 -2.63
N LEU A 111 9.86 2.75 -1.38
CA LEU A 111 11.26 2.78 -0.94
C LEU A 111 11.93 1.40 -1.07
N LEU A 112 11.25 0.34 -0.63
CA LEU A 112 11.75 -1.05 -0.73
C LEU A 112 11.96 -1.48 -2.19
N LEU A 113 11.07 -1.09 -3.11
CA LEU A 113 11.20 -1.41 -4.53
C LEU A 113 12.31 -0.62 -5.23
N ASN A 114 12.59 0.60 -4.78
CA ASN A 114 13.69 1.41 -5.31
C ASN A 114 15.07 0.81 -4.99
N LYS A 115 15.22 0.12 -3.85
CA LYS A 115 16.45 -0.59 -3.49
C LYS A 115 16.32 -2.07 -3.85
N GLN A 116 16.83 -2.45 -5.02
CA GLN A 116 16.73 -3.83 -5.50
C GLN A 116 17.31 -4.84 -4.50
N GLY A 117 16.50 -5.82 -4.14
CA GLY A 117 16.88 -6.92 -3.26
C GLY A 117 15.76 -7.95 -3.16
N PRO A 118 16.06 -9.27 -3.22
CA PRO A 118 15.03 -10.31 -3.20
C PRO A 118 14.16 -10.25 -1.95
N GLU A 119 14.76 -9.90 -0.81
CA GLU A 119 14.05 -9.78 0.45
C GLU A 119 13.13 -8.55 0.52
N ASN A 120 13.47 -7.45 -0.18
CA ASN A 120 12.63 -6.26 -0.25
C ASN A 120 11.39 -6.55 -1.10
N VAL A 121 11.57 -7.22 -2.24
CA VAL A 121 10.47 -7.67 -3.09
C VAL A 121 9.57 -8.65 -2.34
N LYS A 122 10.16 -9.61 -1.62
CA LYS A 122 9.42 -10.57 -0.78
C LYS A 122 8.57 -9.85 0.28
N CYS A 123 9.14 -8.87 0.96
CA CYS A 123 8.43 -8.06 1.96
C CYS A 123 7.23 -7.32 1.36
N VAL A 124 7.40 -6.71 0.18
CA VAL A 124 6.30 -6.02 -0.54
C VAL A 124 5.20 -7.00 -0.90
N CYS A 125 5.54 -8.16 -1.48
CA CYS A 125 4.55 -9.20 -1.80
C CYS A 125 3.82 -9.73 -0.56
N GLN A 126 4.52 -9.91 0.56
CA GLN A 126 3.91 -10.34 1.82
C GLN A 126 2.95 -9.29 2.37
N SER A 127 3.32 -8.02 2.31
CA SER A 127 2.48 -6.91 2.79
C SER A 127 1.19 -6.81 1.96
N LEU A 128 1.30 -6.90 0.63
CA LEU A 128 0.15 -6.95 -0.27
C LEU A 128 -0.77 -8.15 0.02
N LYS A 129 -0.20 -9.32 0.34
CA LYS A 129 -0.95 -10.52 0.70
C LYS A 129 -1.76 -10.34 2.00
N LEU A 130 -1.28 -9.53 2.95
CA LEU A 130 -1.98 -9.28 4.21
C LEU A 130 -3.15 -8.32 4.02
N GLU A 131 -2.98 -7.26 3.22
CA GLU A 131 -4.01 -6.23 2.96
C GLU A 131 -5.23 -6.75 2.23
N THR A 132 -5.08 -7.88 1.57
CA THR A 132 -6.09 -8.47 0.75
C THR A 132 -6.55 -9.77 1.40
N SER A 133 -7.78 -9.79 1.89
CA SER A 133 -8.59 -11.01 1.76
C SER A 133 -8.78 -11.25 0.25
N VAL A 134 -7.71 -11.59 -0.45
CA VAL A 134 -7.78 -11.93 -1.86
C VAL A 134 -8.48 -13.27 -1.89
N ASP A 135 -9.70 -13.32 -2.40
CA ASP A 135 -10.17 -14.60 -2.89
C ASP A 135 -9.15 -15.14 -3.92
N VAL A 136 -9.15 -16.44 -4.15
CA VAL A 136 -8.23 -17.08 -5.11
C VAL A 136 -8.26 -16.40 -6.49
N SER A 137 -9.37 -15.79 -6.86
CA SER A 137 -9.62 -15.10 -8.13
C SER A 137 -8.86 -13.78 -8.24
N THR A 138 -8.83 -12.96 -7.19
CA THR A 138 -8.10 -11.69 -7.21
C THR A 138 -6.58 -11.93 -7.17
N GLY A 139 -6.14 -13.04 -6.55
CA GLY A 139 -4.74 -13.46 -6.55
C GLY A 139 -4.28 -13.92 -7.93
N ARG A 140 -5.17 -14.61 -8.65
CA ARG A 140 -4.98 -14.99 -10.06
C ARG A 140 -4.92 -13.77 -10.98
N LEU A 141 -5.78 -12.77 -10.76
CA LEU A 141 -5.77 -11.53 -11.53
C LEU A 141 -4.46 -10.76 -11.37
N ILE A 142 -3.99 -10.57 -10.13
CA ILE A 142 -2.69 -9.91 -9.87
C ILE A 142 -1.56 -10.70 -10.52
N ARG A 143 -1.57 -12.05 -10.43
CA ARG A 143 -0.60 -12.91 -11.10
C ARG A 143 -0.61 -12.71 -12.63
N SER A 144 -1.79 -12.71 -13.25
CA SER A 144 -1.95 -12.49 -14.69
C SER A 144 -1.47 -11.12 -15.14
N VAL A 145 -1.73 -10.06 -14.37
CA VAL A 145 -1.25 -8.71 -14.70
C VAL A 145 0.28 -8.63 -14.58
N LEU A 146 0.89 -9.29 -13.59
CA LEU A 146 2.33 -9.37 -13.45
C LEU A 146 2.98 -10.16 -14.60
N ASP A 147 2.40 -11.30 -14.99
CA ASP A 147 2.87 -12.11 -16.11
C ASP A 147 2.73 -11.35 -17.44
N LEU A 148 1.64 -10.61 -17.63
CA LEU A 148 1.47 -9.72 -18.79
C LEU A 148 2.55 -8.64 -18.81
N LYS A 149 2.80 -7.96 -17.69
CA LYS A 149 3.87 -6.96 -17.60
C LYS A 149 5.23 -7.56 -17.93
N ALA A 150 5.54 -8.75 -17.42
CA ALA A 150 6.79 -9.47 -17.71
C ALA A 150 6.92 -9.79 -19.20
N ASN A 151 5.79 -10.13 -19.85
CA ASN A 151 5.70 -10.41 -21.28
C ASN A 151 5.41 -9.15 -22.12
N ARG A 152 5.72 -7.95 -21.63
CA ARG A 152 5.49 -6.67 -22.33
C ARG A 152 4.06 -6.51 -22.87
N TRP A 153 3.08 -6.97 -22.12
CA TRP A 153 1.66 -6.99 -22.49
C TRP A 153 1.40 -7.76 -23.80
N GLY A 154 2.22 -8.76 -24.12
CA GLY A 154 2.14 -9.52 -25.37
C GLY A 154 2.74 -8.81 -26.59
N ARG A 155 3.42 -7.66 -26.41
CA ARG A 155 4.07 -6.94 -27.52
C ARG A 155 5.42 -7.57 -27.84
N THR A 156 5.49 -8.28 -28.95
CA THR A 156 6.72 -8.93 -29.48
C THR A 156 7.49 -8.06 -30.47
N ALA A 157 6.93 -6.94 -30.94
CA ALA A 157 7.57 -6.05 -31.90
C ALA A 157 8.04 -4.74 -31.25
N PRO A 158 9.18 -4.17 -31.70
CA PRO A 158 9.51 -2.80 -31.38
C PRO A 158 8.40 -1.90 -31.93
N ILE A 159 8.03 -0.87 -31.16
CA ILE A 159 7.13 0.18 -31.64
C ILE A 159 7.77 0.71 -32.93
N ALA A 160 7.16 0.43 -34.08
CA ALA A 160 7.48 1.11 -35.31
C ALA A 160 7.16 2.58 -35.04
N VAL A 161 8.19 3.38 -34.80
CA VAL A 161 8.07 4.84 -34.78
C VAL A 161 7.68 5.20 -36.20
N ALA A 162 6.39 5.37 -36.44
CA ALA A 162 5.93 6.03 -37.65
C ALA A 162 6.63 7.41 -37.68
N PRO A 163 7.18 7.82 -38.83
CA PRO A 163 7.84 9.12 -38.92
C PRO A 163 6.84 10.18 -38.46
N ILE A 164 7.28 11.06 -37.56
CA ILE A 164 6.52 12.24 -37.15
C ILE A 164 6.36 13.08 -38.41
N GLN A 165 5.21 12.98 -39.07
CA GLN A 165 4.78 14.02 -40.00
C GLN A 165 4.44 15.24 -39.14
N GLU A 166 5.03 16.37 -39.49
CA GLU A 166 4.74 17.66 -38.89
C GLU A 166 3.22 17.83 -38.76
N VAL A 167 2.78 18.01 -37.51
CA VAL A 167 1.37 18.19 -37.17
C VAL A 167 0.94 19.55 -37.70
N ASN A 168 0.41 19.57 -38.93
CA ASN A 168 -0.60 20.56 -39.26
C ASN A 168 -1.76 20.37 -38.27
N HIS A 169 -2.29 21.49 -37.79
CA HIS A 169 -3.39 21.56 -36.82
C HIS A 169 -4.58 20.72 -37.33
N TYR A 170 -4.70 19.47 -36.89
CA TYR A 170 -5.84 18.62 -37.22
C TYR A 170 -6.88 18.79 -36.13
N ASP A 171 -8.04 19.32 -36.52
CA ASP A 171 -9.27 19.33 -35.74
C ASP A 171 -9.47 17.98 -35.03
N CYS A 172 -9.50 17.99 -33.71
CA CYS A 172 -9.96 16.85 -32.92
C CYS A 172 -11.47 16.77 -33.13
N ASN A 173 -11.91 15.99 -34.12
CA ASN A 173 -13.32 15.76 -34.34
C ASN A 173 -13.80 14.69 -33.34
N ASP A 174 -14.32 15.11 -32.20
CA ASP A 174 -14.88 14.27 -31.12
C ASP A 174 -16.21 13.58 -31.49
N SER A 175 -16.49 13.42 -32.80
CA SER A 175 -17.72 12.80 -33.27
C SER A 175 -17.69 11.28 -33.11
N PRO A 176 -18.78 10.64 -32.64
CA PRO A 176 -18.83 9.20 -32.45
C PRO A 176 -18.70 8.45 -33.78
N VAL A 177 -17.82 7.44 -33.80
CA VAL A 177 -17.61 6.53 -34.93
C VAL A 177 -18.45 5.27 -34.72
N PHE A 178 -19.29 4.93 -35.70
CA PHE A 178 -20.17 3.76 -35.64
C PHE A 178 -19.61 2.63 -36.50
N TYR A 179 -19.70 1.40 -36.01
CA TYR A 179 -19.20 0.19 -36.68
C TYR A 179 -20.35 -0.75 -37.03
N GLY A 180 -20.26 -1.37 -38.21
CA GLY A 180 -21.15 -2.43 -38.65
C GLY A 180 -20.88 -3.78 -37.96
N PRO A 181 -21.77 -4.78 -38.16
CA PRO A 181 -21.59 -6.14 -37.62
C PRO A 181 -20.38 -6.88 -38.21
N ASP A 182 -19.82 -6.38 -39.30
CA ASP A 182 -18.57 -6.80 -39.94
C ASP A 182 -17.32 -6.08 -39.37
N GLY A 183 -17.51 -5.14 -38.44
CA GLY A 183 -16.44 -4.38 -37.79
C GLY A 183 -15.86 -3.24 -38.62
N GLN A 184 -16.47 -2.91 -39.77
CA GLN A 184 -16.06 -1.75 -40.58
C GLN A 184 -16.80 -0.48 -40.16
N VAL A 185 -16.16 0.67 -40.36
CA VAL A 185 -16.76 1.98 -40.05
C VAL A 185 -17.89 2.28 -41.02
N LEU A 186 -19.08 2.58 -40.51
CA LEU A 186 -20.23 2.96 -41.31
C LEU A 186 -19.98 4.31 -41.99
N THR A 187 -20.16 4.35 -43.30
CA THR A 187 -20.06 5.57 -44.11
C THR A 187 -21.29 6.46 -43.89
N GLU A 188 -21.18 7.76 -44.17
CA GLU A 188 -22.28 8.72 -43.96
C GLU A 188 -23.56 8.36 -44.76
N GLU A 189 -23.42 7.65 -45.87
CA GLU A 189 -24.54 7.16 -46.69
C GLU A 189 -25.28 5.97 -46.06
N GLU A 190 -24.62 5.24 -45.15
CA GLU A 190 -25.15 4.06 -44.44
C GLU A 190 -25.76 4.41 -43.08
N LYS A 191 -25.64 5.68 -42.65
CA LYS A 191 -26.21 6.21 -41.39
C LYS A 191 -27.69 6.64 -41.52
N LEU A 192 -28.32 6.42 -42.68
CA LEU A 192 -29.72 6.76 -42.99
C LEU A 192 -30.74 5.79 -42.37
#